data_AF-A0A7V9H7R2-F1
#
_entry.id   AF-A0A7V9H7R2-F1
#
_cell.length_a   1.000
_cell.length_b   1.000
_cell.length_c   1.000
_cell.angle_alpha   90.00
_cell.angle_beta   90.00
_cell.angle_gamma   90.00
#
_symmetry.space_group_name_H-M   'P 1'
#
loop_
_entity.id
_entity.type
_entity.pdbx_description
1 polymer ?
#
loop_
_entity_poly.entity_id
_entity_poly.type
_entity_poly.pdbx_seq_one_letter_code
_entity_poly.pdbx_strand_id
1 'polypeptide(L)'
;MDDDAIRTLVARLSRPHGSGGAVIERAAILAAGADSAAVLTWIAAHSGEPEDLAPRVTEGGLHGARAHDSEGADPRTPLRYVLPPGALS
;
A
#
# COMPACT_ATOMS: atom_id res chain seq x y z
N MET A 1 -2.01 17.33 -12.24
CA MET A 1 -2.04 17.66 -10.81
C MET A 1 -0.61 17.69 -10.34
N ASP A 2 -0.20 18.77 -9.70
CA ASP A 2 1.19 18.97 -9.29
C ASP A 2 1.51 18.15 -8.03
N ASP A 3 2.80 17.91 -7.78
CA ASP A 3 3.27 17.07 -6.68
C ASP A 3 2.73 17.52 -5.31
N ASP A 4 2.72 18.83 -5.05
CA ASP A 4 2.23 19.41 -3.80
C ASP A 4 0.73 19.17 -3.57
N ALA A 5 -0.06 19.27 -4.64
CA ALA A 5 -1.48 18.95 -4.59
C ALA A 5 -1.69 17.45 -4.30
N ILE A 6 -0.84 16.57 -4.86
CA ILE A 6 -0.93 15.13 -4.60
C ILE A 6 -0.51 14.83 -3.18
N ARG A 7 0.57 15.44 -2.68
CA ARG A 7 1.02 15.32 -1.30
C ARG A 7 -0.05 15.76 -0.31
N THR A 8 -0.72 16.88 -0.57
CA THR A 8 -1.84 17.38 0.25
C THR A 8 -3.00 16.39 0.26
N LEU A 9 -3.37 15.84 -0.91
CA LEU A 9 -4.42 14.83 -1.02
C LEU A 9 -4.05 13.55 -0.26
N VAL A 10 -2.84 13.05 -0.46
CA VAL A 10 -2.27 11.87 0.19
C VAL A 10 -2.26 12.04 1.71
N ALA A 11 -1.82 13.21 2.22
CA ALA A 11 -1.83 13.51 3.65
C ALA A 11 -3.24 13.51 4.24
N ARG A 12 -4.25 14.02 3.50
CA ARG A 12 -5.65 14.01 3.93
C ARG A 12 -6.25 12.59 4.00
N LEU A 13 -5.87 11.72 3.06
CA LEU A 13 -6.33 10.34 3.01
C LEU A 13 -5.59 9.44 4.01
N SER A 14 -4.39 9.83 4.41
CA SER A 14 -3.53 9.08 5.31
C SER A 14 -4.04 9.00 6.74
N ARG A 15 -3.60 7.96 7.45
CA ARG A 15 -3.68 7.83 8.90
C ARG A 15 -2.28 7.59 9.46
N PRO A 16 -1.97 8.08 10.67
CA PRO A 16 -0.70 7.77 11.33
C PRO A 16 -0.51 6.26 11.47
N HIS A 17 0.69 5.76 11.20
CA HIS A 17 1.05 4.35 11.36
C HIS A 17 2.03 4.16 12.53
N GLY A 18 1.96 3.03 13.23
CA GLY A 18 2.78 2.76 14.43
C GLY A 18 4.30 2.74 14.19
N SER A 19 4.75 2.63 12.93
CA SER A 19 6.16 2.73 12.53
C SER A 19 6.69 4.18 12.42
N GLY A 20 5.86 5.19 12.69
CA GLY A 20 6.19 6.61 12.48
C GLY A 20 5.97 7.10 11.04
N GLY A 21 5.47 6.23 10.16
CA GLY A 21 5.03 6.57 8.80
C GLY A 21 3.54 6.89 8.72
N ALA A 22 3.00 6.84 7.51
CA ALA A 22 1.58 7.02 7.23
C ALA A 22 1.02 5.81 6.48
N VAL A 23 -0.22 5.41 6.77
CA VAL A 23 -0.92 4.34 6.05
C VAL A 23 -2.09 4.92 5.26
N ILE A 24 -2.28 4.44 4.04
CA ILE A 24 -3.35 4.84 3.13
C ILE A 24 -4.11 3.60 2.67
N GLU A 25 -5.42 3.61 2.89
CA GLU A 25 -6.32 2.57 2.40
C GLU A 25 -6.54 2.72 0.89
N ARG A 26 -6.46 1.62 0.14
CA ARG A 26 -6.71 1.62 -1.31
C ARG A 26 -8.12 2.08 -1.65
N ALA A 27 -9.12 1.77 -0.82
CA ALA A 27 -10.49 2.25 -1.00
C ALA A 27 -10.58 3.79 -0.92
N ALA A 28 -9.77 4.42 -0.05
CA ALA A 28 -9.72 5.87 0.07
C ALA A 28 -9.10 6.52 -1.19
N ILE A 29 -8.11 5.87 -1.78
CA ILE A 29 -7.51 6.30 -3.06
C ILE A 29 -8.54 6.21 -4.20
N LEU A 30 -9.27 5.09 -4.29
CA LEU A 30 -10.31 4.92 -5.31
C LEU A 30 -11.47 5.91 -5.14
N ALA A 31 -11.83 6.24 -3.90
CA ALA A 31 -12.84 7.25 -3.61
C ALA A 31 -12.45 8.67 -4.06
N ALA A 32 -11.15 8.94 -4.27
CA ALA A 32 -10.68 10.18 -4.89
C ALA A 32 -10.99 10.25 -6.40
N GLY A 33 -11.46 9.16 -7.01
CA GLY A 33 -11.97 9.16 -8.38
C GLY A 33 -10.87 9.39 -9.42
N ALA A 34 -10.99 10.48 -10.18
CA ALA A 34 -10.08 10.79 -11.29
C ALA A 34 -8.61 10.94 -10.85
N ASP A 35 -8.37 11.31 -9.58
CA ASP A 35 -7.02 11.49 -9.03
C ASP A 35 -6.39 10.18 -8.54
N SER A 36 -7.14 9.08 -8.52
CA SER A 36 -6.69 7.80 -7.96
C SER A 36 -5.42 7.26 -8.63
N ALA A 37 -5.30 7.36 -9.96
CA ALA A 37 -4.13 6.91 -10.70
C ALA A 37 -2.89 7.76 -10.41
N ALA A 38 -3.08 9.09 -10.27
CA ALA A 38 -2.01 10.01 -9.91
C ALA A 38 -1.48 9.73 -8.49
N VAL A 39 -2.38 9.47 -7.54
CA VAL A 39 -2.03 9.09 -6.17
C VAL A 39 -1.26 7.76 -6.13
N LEU A 40 -1.69 6.72 -6.86
CA LEU A 40 -0.95 5.45 -6.92
C LEU A 40 0.45 5.61 -7.51
N THR A 41 0.57 6.42 -8.56
CA THR A 41 1.87 6.73 -9.19
C THR A 41 2.78 7.48 -8.22
N TRP A 42 2.23 8.44 -7.46
CA TRP A 42 2.97 9.19 -6.46
C TRP A 42 3.46 8.29 -5.32
N ILE A 43 2.60 7.41 -4.80
CA ILE A 43 2.96 6.44 -3.74
C ILE A 43 4.13 5.57 -4.20
N ALA A 44 4.07 5.02 -5.42
CA ALA A 44 5.15 4.20 -5.98
C ALA A 44 6.47 4.98 -6.15
N ALA A 45 6.41 6.25 -6.55
CA ALA A 45 7.59 7.11 -6.68
C ALA A 45 8.21 7.49 -5.32
N HIS A 46 7.41 7.51 -4.24
CA HIS A 46 7.81 7.96 -2.91
C HIS A 46 8.06 6.81 -1.92
N SER A 47 8.46 5.64 -2.43
CA SER A 47 8.77 4.45 -1.62
C SER A 47 7.60 3.97 -0.76
N GLY A 48 6.37 4.17 -1.22
CA GLY A 48 5.18 3.64 -0.57
C GLY A 48 5.05 2.15 -0.81
N GLU A 49 5.11 1.38 0.27
CA GLU A 49 5.12 -0.08 0.22
C GLU A 49 3.72 -0.65 0.42
N PRO A 50 3.32 -1.66 -0.38
CA PRO A 50 2.08 -2.37 -0.16
C PRO A 50 2.14 -3.26 1.09
N GLU A 51 1.32 -2.97 2.10
CA GLU A 51 1.33 -3.68 3.40
C GLU A 51 0.98 -5.16 3.26
N ASP A 52 0.12 -5.50 2.29
CA ASP A 52 -0.44 -6.85 2.09
C ASP A 52 0.38 -7.71 1.11
N LEU A 53 1.46 -7.15 0.54
CA LEU A 53 2.43 -7.84 -0.31
C LEU A 53 3.71 -8.19 0.45
N ALA A 54 3.69 -8.14 1.79
CA ALA A 54 4.72 -8.81 2.56
C ALA A 54 4.73 -10.29 2.15
N PRO A 55 5.88 -10.86 1.73
CA PRO A 55 6.00 -12.32 1.72
C PRO A 55 5.63 -12.73 3.14
N ARG A 56 4.57 -13.52 3.30
CA ARG A 56 4.37 -14.23 4.56
C ARG A 56 5.68 -14.92 4.80
N VAL A 57 6.48 -14.44 5.76
CA VAL A 57 7.63 -15.19 6.22
C VAL A 57 7.00 -16.48 6.71
N THR A 58 7.15 -17.54 5.93
CA THR A 58 6.76 -18.88 6.31
C THR A 58 7.74 -19.32 7.37
N GLU A 59 7.58 -18.79 8.58
CA GLU A 59 8.07 -19.48 9.75
C GLU A 59 7.16 -20.69 9.91
N GLY A 60 7.67 -21.82 9.41
CA GLY A 60 6.99 -23.10 9.39
C GLY A 60 6.50 -23.48 10.77
N GLY A 61 5.22 -23.21 11.03
CA GLY A 61 4.44 -23.95 12.01
C GLY A 61 4.09 -25.32 11.44
N LEU A 62 3.94 -26.31 12.32
CA LEU A 62 3.64 -27.73 12.08
C LEU A 62 2.26 -27.97 11.41
N HIS A 63 1.99 -27.32 10.28
CA HIS A 63 0.82 -27.54 9.43
C HIS A 63 1.18 -27.39 7.94
N GLY A 64 2.38 -27.81 7.56
CA GLY A 64 2.82 -27.86 6.17
C GLY A 64 2.49 -29.20 5.52
N ALA A 65 1.28 -29.35 4.99
CA ALA A 65 0.98 -30.38 3.99
C ALA A 65 -0.34 -30.10 3.23
N ARG A 66 -0.37 -29.00 2.48
CA ARG A 66 -1.03 -28.93 1.15
C ARG A 66 -0.47 -27.73 0.41
N ALA A 67 0.80 -27.87 0.04
CA ALA A 67 1.36 -27.06 -1.03
C ALA A 67 0.89 -27.66 -2.36
N HIS A 68 0.64 -26.76 -3.32
CA HIS A 68 0.45 -27.03 -4.73
C HIS A 68 -0.92 -27.56 -5.19
N ASP A 69 -1.88 -26.65 -5.20
CA ASP A 69 -2.58 -26.27 -6.44
C ASP A 69 -2.83 -24.76 -6.37
N SER A 70 -1.87 -23.96 -6.81
CA SER A 70 -2.10 -22.52 -7.05
C SER A 70 -1.59 -22.18 -8.43
N GLU A 71 -2.26 -22.78 -9.40
CA GLU A 71 -2.38 -22.25 -10.73
C GLU A 71 -2.94 -20.82 -10.61
N GLY A 72 -2.13 -19.81 -10.92
CA GLY A 72 -2.59 -18.44 -11.13
C GLY A 72 -3.07 -17.67 -9.89
N ALA A 73 -2.25 -17.53 -8.84
CA ALA A 73 -2.48 -16.45 -7.88
C ALA A 73 -2.15 -15.11 -8.55
N ASP A 74 -3.15 -14.51 -9.20
CA ASP A 74 -3.15 -13.10 -9.61
C ASP A 74 -2.54 -12.27 -8.46
N PRO A 75 -1.50 -11.45 -8.68
CA PRO A 75 -0.93 -10.61 -7.63
C PRO A 75 -2.05 -9.80 -6.99
N ARG A 76 -2.48 -10.25 -5.80
CA ARG A 76 -3.59 -9.63 -5.08
C ARG A 76 -3.29 -8.14 -4.97
N THR A 77 -4.18 -7.31 -5.49
CA THR A 77 -3.98 -5.88 -5.41
C THR A 77 -3.97 -5.47 -3.93
N PRO A 78 -2.88 -4.85 -3.45
CA PRO A 78 -2.73 -4.56 -2.04
C PRO A 78 -3.82 -3.63 -1.53
N LEU A 79 -4.36 -3.94 -0.35
CA LEU A 79 -5.46 -3.19 0.25
C LEU A 79 -4.98 -1.90 0.93
N ARG A 80 -3.71 -1.83 1.31
CA ARG A 80 -3.12 -0.73 2.09
C ARG A 80 -1.70 -0.42 1.60
N TYR A 81 -1.33 0.85 1.65
CA TYR A 81 0.01 1.33 1.34
C TYR A 81 0.59 2.06 2.56
N VAL A 82 1.84 1.75 2.90
CA VAL A 82 2.57 2.38 3.99
C VAL A 82 3.65 3.28 3.40
N LEU A 83 3.61 4.55 3.78
CA LEU A 83 4.61 5.56 3.44
C LEU A 83 5.66 5.63 4.56
N PRO A 84 6.95 5.79 4.21
CA PRO A 84 8.00 5.95 5.21
C PRO A 84 7.86 7.28 5.96
N PRO A 85 8.44 7.39 7.17
CA PRO A 85 8.55 8.67 7.87
C PRO A 85 9.20 9.73 6.98
N GLY A 86 8.64 10.94 6.94
CA GLY A 86 9.16 12.04 6.13
C GLY A 86 8.67 12.07 4.67
N ALA A 87 7.94 11.06 4.19
CA ALA A 87 7.36 11.08 2.84
C ALA A 87 6.32 12.20 2.64
N LEU A 88 5.72 12.69 3.73
CA LEU A 88 4.71 13.75 3.73
C LEU A 88 5.23 15.09 4.27
N SER A 89 6.56 15.21 4.47
CA SER A 89 7.21 16.43 4.96
C SER A 89 7.54 17.42 3.85
#